data_AF-A0A7L4TIQ0-F1
#
_entry.id   AF-A0A7L4TIQ0-F1
#
_cell.length_a   1.000
_cell.length_b   1.000
_cell.length_c   1.000
_cell.angle_alpha   90.00
_cell.angle_beta   90.00
_cell.angle_gamma   90.00
#
_symmetry.space_group_name_H-M   'P 1'
#
loop_
_entity.id
_entity.type
_entity.pdbx_description
1 polymer ?
#
loop_
_entity_poly.entity_id
_entity_poly.type
_entity_poly.pdbx_seq_one_letter_code
_entity_poly.pdbx_strand_id
1 'polypeptide(L)'
;WDVYIKDAYNCILKLDITIGADVVPSVTASAAGQCLGVGSYTITATPGAGLVGPLAYSIDKGASYQATNTFVVTTPGNYTIRIKDGNGCTADSNVVVVYPALTLSAVLDKDITCKLPAEAQITLKPTGGNGPFKYSSIPATGTFLANVFKTSTPGSYVFTVRDANGCTVSTTSAIVVTAPVNPVITMISAVDVLCNGDSSGSITVDIDRSKGLAPFVYTIFNTTTGVDYGQQTSGLPAGIYKVTVTDAKGCKDSKDIRINEPTAITMKYRTEPITCGAGGTGKSEGKIIIDYVRGGSPNYTYHVKGNGYSKEYPNESG
;
A
#
# COMPACT_ATOMS: atom_id res chain seq x y z
N TRP A 1 67.79 39.79 2.40
CA TRP A 1 67.89 41.14 2.97
C TRP A 1 69.34 41.55 2.88
N ASP A 2 69.58 42.73 2.32
CA ASP A 2 70.95 43.18 2.05
C ASP A 2 71.34 44.15 3.16
N VAL A 3 72.24 43.71 4.05
CA VAL A 3 72.85 44.61 5.02
C VAL A 3 74.19 45.02 4.45
N TYR A 4 74.41 46.31 4.28
CA TYR A 4 75.70 46.80 3.86
C TYR A 4 76.19 47.93 4.77
N ILE A 5 77.49 47.93 4.99
CA ILE A 5 78.22 48.95 5.73
C ILE A 5 79.06 49.73 4.74
N LYS A 6 79.02 51.05 4.84
CA LYS A 6 79.69 51.98 3.95
C LYS A 6 80.64 52.86 4.77
N ASP A 7 81.92 52.87 4.43
CA ASP A 7 82.90 53.69 5.13
C ASP A 7 82.84 55.17 4.71
N ALA A 8 83.66 56.01 5.36
CA ALA A 8 83.74 57.45 5.09
C ALA A 8 84.23 57.80 3.66
N TYR A 9 84.75 56.82 2.90
CA TYR A 9 85.25 56.97 1.54
C TYR A 9 84.39 56.27 0.49
N ASN A 10 83.17 55.85 0.86
CA ASN A 10 82.20 55.14 0.02
C ASN A 10 82.53 53.68 -0.33
N CYS A 11 83.48 53.01 0.33
CA CYS A 11 83.67 51.57 0.16
C CYS A 11 82.52 50.81 0.81
N ILE A 12 81.94 49.82 0.12
CA ILE A 12 80.78 49.05 0.60
C ILE A 12 81.17 47.59 0.84
N LEU A 13 80.93 47.10 2.05
CA LEU A 13 80.88 45.67 2.35
C LEU A 13 79.41 45.26 2.45
N LYS A 14 78.96 44.39 1.55
CA LYS A 14 77.60 43.86 1.53
C LYS A 14 77.57 42.43 2.08
N LEU A 15 76.67 42.17 3.01
CA LEU A 15 76.34 40.86 3.53
C LEU A 15 74.90 40.52 3.16
N ASP A 16 74.73 39.41 2.45
CA ASP A 16 73.41 38.86 2.16
C ASP A 16 72.91 38.06 3.36
N ILE A 17 71.82 38.52 3.99
CA ILE A 17 71.16 37.83 5.09
C ILE A 17 69.84 37.24 4.59
N THR A 18 69.69 35.93 4.73
CA THR A 18 68.41 35.26 4.48
C THR A 18 67.60 35.25 5.77
N ILE A 19 66.50 36.01 5.80
CA ILE A 19 65.47 35.85 6.83
C ILE A 19 64.50 34.81 6.29
N GLY A 20 64.47 33.63 6.92
CA GLY A 20 63.53 32.58 6.57
C GLY A 20 62.09 33.05 6.82
N ALA A 21 61.18 32.73 5.89
CA ALA A 21 59.76 32.89 6.16
C ALA A 21 59.35 31.91 7.26
N ASP A 22 58.47 32.35 8.16
CA ASP A 22 57.90 31.46 9.17
C ASP A 22 57.07 30.37 8.48
N VAL A 23 57.11 29.16 9.03
CA VAL A 23 56.37 28.04 8.46
C VAL A 23 54.89 28.23 8.78
N VAL A 24 54.04 28.20 7.76
CA VAL A 24 52.60 28.31 7.99
C VAL A 24 52.14 27.13 8.86
N PRO A 25 51.42 27.38 9.97
CA PRO A 25 50.95 26.32 10.84
C PRO A 25 49.97 25.39 10.10
N SER A 26 49.86 24.16 10.57
CA SER A 26 48.87 23.20 10.06
C SER A 26 47.98 22.69 11.18
N VAL A 27 46.73 22.37 10.86
CA VAL A 27 45.74 21.86 11.81
C VAL A 27 44.71 20.99 11.08
N THR A 28 44.30 19.90 11.70
CA THR A 28 43.14 19.11 11.28
C THR A 28 42.09 19.12 12.37
N ALA A 29 40.80 19.07 12.02
CA ALA A 29 39.71 18.97 12.98
C ALA A 29 38.88 17.72 12.69
N SER A 30 38.50 17.02 13.73
CA SER A 30 37.60 15.87 13.63
C SER A 30 36.56 15.91 14.74
N ALA A 31 35.44 15.23 14.48
CA ALA A 31 34.41 14.97 15.46
C ALA A 31 34.11 13.46 15.45
N ALA A 32 33.91 12.87 16.62
CA ALA A 32 33.51 11.48 16.79
C ALA A 32 32.06 11.39 17.27
N GLY A 33 31.32 10.38 16.82
CA GLY A 33 29.99 10.03 17.35
C GLY A 33 28.90 11.08 17.11
N GLN A 34 28.74 11.58 15.88
CA GLN A 34 27.87 12.69 15.45
C GLN A 34 26.34 12.46 15.59
N CYS A 35 25.83 12.10 16.78
CA CYS A 35 24.40 11.90 17.07
C CYS A 35 23.77 13.06 17.86
N LEU A 36 23.06 13.99 17.19
CA LEU A 36 22.66 15.29 17.80
C LEU A 36 21.45 15.15 18.71
N GLY A 37 20.94 13.92 18.87
CA GLY A 37 19.63 13.58 19.39
C GLY A 37 19.11 14.50 20.47
N VAL A 38 19.91 14.77 21.51
CA VAL A 38 19.57 15.63 22.66
C VAL A 38 20.79 16.33 23.30
N GLY A 39 21.93 16.46 22.60
CA GLY A 39 23.21 16.79 23.23
C GLY A 39 24.11 17.73 22.45
N SER A 40 25.33 17.90 22.94
CA SER A 40 26.39 18.70 22.31
C SER A 40 27.46 17.82 21.67
N TYR A 41 28.26 18.40 20.78
CA TYR A 41 29.35 17.72 20.07
C TYR A 41 30.67 18.36 20.37
N THR A 42 31.67 17.52 20.59
CA THR A 42 33.04 17.97 20.71
C THR A 42 33.73 17.87 19.36
N ILE A 43 34.16 19.01 18.83
CA ILE A 43 35.12 19.09 17.74
C ILE A 43 36.50 19.24 18.38
N THR A 44 37.43 18.37 17.99
CA THR A 44 38.82 18.42 18.47
C THR A 44 39.73 18.82 17.33
N ALA A 45 40.51 19.88 17.53
CA ALA A 45 41.58 20.28 16.64
C ALA A 45 42.89 19.58 17.02
N THR A 46 43.57 19.02 16.03
CA THR A 46 44.87 18.37 16.16
C THR A 46 45.91 19.25 15.46
N PRO A 47 46.79 19.91 16.21
CA PRO A 47 47.86 20.72 15.63
C PRO A 47 48.87 19.85 14.85
N GLY A 48 49.36 20.38 13.73
CA GLY A 48 50.34 19.72 12.86
C GLY A 48 51.76 20.25 13.06
N ALA A 49 52.52 20.36 11.97
CA ALA A 49 53.89 20.89 11.98
C ALA A 49 53.92 22.43 11.84
N GLY A 50 55.08 23.02 12.14
CA GLY A 50 55.33 24.46 11.93
C GLY A 50 54.69 25.37 12.99
N LEU A 51 54.66 24.93 14.25
CA LEU A 51 53.95 25.62 15.33
C LEU A 51 54.91 26.12 16.41
N VAL A 52 54.78 27.40 16.77
CA VAL A 52 55.47 28.01 17.92
C VAL A 52 54.45 28.23 19.04
N GLY A 53 54.75 27.78 20.25
CA GLY A 53 53.86 27.99 21.41
C GLY A 53 53.89 29.43 21.94
N PRO A 54 52.86 29.90 22.68
CA PRO A 54 51.62 29.19 23.01
C PRO A 54 50.62 29.18 21.84
N LEU A 55 49.82 28.12 21.76
CA LEU A 55 48.79 27.96 20.72
C LEU A 55 47.45 28.48 21.19
N ALA A 56 46.70 29.08 20.27
CA ALA A 56 45.34 29.55 20.49
C ALA A 56 44.42 29.05 19.37
N TYR A 57 43.18 28.69 19.71
CA TYR A 57 42.22 28.09 18.79
C TYR A 57 40.94 28.91 18.73
N SER A 58 40.31 28.98 17.56
CA SER A 58 39.08 29.72 17.31
C SER A 58 38.13 28.93 16.42
N ILE A 59 36.84 28.92 16.76
CA ILE A 59 35.76 28.32 15.94
C ILE A 59 35.00 29.38 15.12
N ASP A 60 35.17 30.65 15.45
CA ASP A 60 34.42 31.79 14.92
C ASP A 60 35.27 32.64 13.97
N LYS A 61 36.18 31.99 13.22
CA LYS A 61 37.07 32.62 12.23
C LYS A 61 37.96 33.72 12.80
N GLY A 62 38.37 33.57 14.06
CA GLY A 62 39.32 34.45 14.74
C GLY A 62 38.69 35.65 15.45
N ALA A 63 37.37 35.66 15.66
CA ALA A 63 36.73 36.69 16.47
C ALA A 63 37.05 36.50 17.97
N SER A 64 37.15 35.26 18.43
CA SER A 64 37.62 34.90 19.77
C SER A 64 38.56 33.70 19.74
N TYR A 65 39.47 33.62 20.72
CA TYR A 65 40.43 32.52 20.84
C TYR A 65 40.43 31.93 22.26
N GLN A 66 40.64 30.62 22.35
CA GLN A 66 40.80 29.87 23.59
C GLN A 66 42.07 29.00 23.56
N ALA A 67 42.60 28.63 24.72
CA ALA A 67 43.78 27.76 24.82
C ALA A 67 43.45 26.28 24.56
N THR A 68 42.21 25.86 24.81
CA THR A 68 41.76 24.47 24.60
C THR A 68 41.50 24.20 23.12
N ASN A 69 41.91 23.03 22.65
CA ASN A 69 41.71 22.59 21.27
C ASN A 69 40.36 21.88 21.04
N THR A 70 39.44 21.95 22.01
CA THR A 70 38.13 21.31 21.97
C THR A 70 37.01 22.33 21.96
N PHE A 71 36.00 22.12 21.12
CA PHE A 71 34.86 23.01 20.95
C PHE A 71 33.56 22.24 21.09
N VAL A 72 32.67 22.73 21.94
CA VAL A 72 31.35 22.15 22.16
C VAL A 72 30.34 22.89 21.30
N VAL A 73 29.70 22.20 20.35
CA VAL A 73 28.68 22.78 19.46
C VAL A 73 27.32 22.14 19.67
N THR A 74 26.26 22.93 19.56
CA THR A 74 24.87 22.51 19.81
C THR A 74 23.98 22.62 18.57
N THR A 75 24.49 23.18 17.47
CA THR A 75 23.73 23.36 16.23
C THR A 75 24.35 22.57 15.07
N PRO A 76 23.53 22.01 14.16
CA PRO A 76 24.02 21.43 12.93
C PRO A 76 24.71 22.49 12.05
N GLY A 77 25.72 22.11 11.30
CA GLY A 77 26.41 23.02 10.40
C GLY A 77 27.81 22.58 10.04
N ASN A 78 28.49 23.46 9.31
CA ASN A 78 29.87 23.29 8.90
C ASN A 78 30.78 24.14 9.78
N TYR A 79 31.76 23.50 10.40
CA TYR A 79 32.69 24.14 11.31
C TYR A 79 34.11 24.03 10.77
N THR A 80 34.89 25.09 10.95
CA THR A 80 36.32 25.15 10.65
C THR A 80 37.01 25.73 11.87
N ILE A 81 38.06 25.06 12.34
CA ILE A 81 38.83 25.54 13.48
C ILE A 81 40.06 26.25 12.98
N ARG A 82 40.23 27.51 13.38
CA ARG A 82 41.42 28.31 13.16
C ARG A 82 42.40 28.09 14.30
N ILE A 83 43.65 27.80 13.98
CA ILE A 83 44.77 27.83 14.92
C ILE A 83 45.56 29.13 14.73
N LYS A 84 46.05 29.70 15.82
CA LYS A 84 47.01 30.80 15.86
C LYS A 84 48.19 30.39 16.74
N ASP A 85 49.39 30.57 16.23
CA ASP A 85 50.61 30.25 16.96
C ASP A 85 51.16 31.49 17.72
N GLY A 86 52.27 31.29 18.44
CA GLY A 86 52.94 32.32 19.24
C GLY A 86 53.54 33.46 18.42
N ASN A 87 53.84 33.22 17.14
CA ASN A 87 54.32 34.24 16.20
C ASN A 87 53.18 35.00 15.53
N GLY A 88 51.94 34.56 15.72
CA GLY A 88 50.73 35.17 15.18
C GLY A 88 50.29 34.63 13.82
N CYS A 89 50.98 33.62 13.29
CA CYS A 89 50.60 32.91 12.07
C CYS A 89 49.30 32.15 12.30
N THR A 90 48.43 32.10 11.29
CA THR A 90 47.12 31.41 11.40
C THR A 90 46.88 30.44 10.27
N ALA A 91 46.15 29.36 10.56
CA ALA A 91 45.68 28.39 9.58
C ALA A 91 44.32 27.82 9.96
N ASP A 92 43.54 27.43 8.96
CA ASP A 92 42.22 26.82 9.13
C ASP A 92 42.29 25.31 8.91
N SER A 93 41.51 24.56 9.69
CA SER A 93 41.38 23.11 9.55
C SER A 93 40.56 22.72 8.32
N ASN A 94 40.51 21.41 8.04
CA ASN A 94 39.43 20.85 7.22
C ASN A 94 38.04 21.19 7.80
N VAL A 95 37.02 21.17 6.94
CA VAL A 95 35.63 21.35 7.36
C VAL A 95 35.16 20.11 8.13
N VAL A 96 34.53 20.33 9.27
CA VAL A 96 33.82 19.32 10.06
C VAL A 96 32.32 19.57 9.90
N VAL A 97 31.61 18.59 9.35
CA VAL A 97 30.15 18.66 9.14
C VAL A 97 29.45 18.02 10.33
N VAL A 98 28.56 18.75 10.99
CA VAL A 98 27.67 18.24 12.04
C VAL A 98 26.26 18.13 11.48
N TYR A 99 25.76 16.91 11.36
CA TYR A 99 24.45 16.63 10.77
C TYR A 99 23.31 16.86 11.76
N PRO A 100 22.10 17.24 11.29
CA PRO A 100 20.91 17.36 12.15
C PRO A 100 20.59 16.06 12.92
N ALA A 101 19.84 16.18 14.01
CA ALA A 101 19.38 15.03 14.77
C ALA A 101 18.60 14.04 13.87
N LEU A 102 18.98 12.77 13.92
CA LEU A 102 18.31 11.70 13.18
C LEU A 102 16.94 11.42 13.82
N THR A 103 15.88 11.52 13.02
CA THR A 103 14.53 11.11 13.41
C THR A 103 13.98 10.10 12.41
N LEU A 104 12.97 9.33 12.82
CA LEU A 104 12.33 8.31 11.98
C LEU A 104 10.83 8.33 12.17
N SER A 105 10.11 8.41 11.05
CA SER A 105 8.68 8.11 10.97
C SER A 105 8.43 6.91 10.07
N ALA A 106 7.30 6.23 10.26
CA ALA A 106 6.87 5.09 9.45
C ALA A 106 5.39 5.25 9.13
N VAL A 107 4.99 4.83 7.93
CA VAL A 107 3.61 4.88 7.44
C VAL A 107 3.23 3.51 6.90
N LEU A 108 2.10 2.96 7.36
CA LEU A 108 1.48 1.80 6.75
C LEU A 108 0.75 2.24 5.48
N ASP A 109 1.39 2.06 4.32
CA ASP A 109 0.81 2.47 3.04
C ASP A 109 -0.30 1.50 2.61
N LYS A 110 -0.12 0.23 2.93
CA LYS A 110 -1.05 -0.85 2.59
C LYS A 110 -0.96 -1.95 3.64
N ASP A 111 -2.10 -2.38 4.16
CA ASP A 111 -2.18 -3.52 5.07
C ASP A 111 -2.16 -4.86 4.29
N ILE A 112 -2.19 -6.00 4.99
CA ILE A 112 -2.33 -7.31 4.34
C ILE A 112 -3.71 -7.38 3.66
N THR A 113 -3.72 -7.89 2.44
CA THR A 113 -4.93 -8.04 1.61
C THR A 113 -5.03 -9.47 1.07
N CYS A 114 -6.22 -9.88 0.64
CA CYS A 114 -6.38 -11.18 -0.02
C CYS A 114 -6.05 -11.12 -1.53
N LYS A 115 -5.83 -9.90 -2.08
CA LYS A 115 -5.41 -9.67 -3.46
C LYS A 115 -3.89 -9.68 -3.58
N LEU A 116 -3.35 -10.35 -4.59
CA LEU A 116 -1.91 -10.34 -4.86
C LEU A 116 -1.44 -8.96 -5.37
N PRO A 117 -0.27 -8.45 -4.91
CA PRO A 117 0.54 -8.99 -3.81
C PRO A 117 -0.12 -8.75 -2.44
N ALA A 118 -0.25 -9.84 -1.66
CA ALA A 118 -1.02 -9.88 -0.41
C ALA A 118 -0.33 -9.18 0.77
N GLU A 119 0.97 -8.92 0.66
CA GLU A 119 1.82 -8.39 1.73
C GLU A 119 1.44 -6.96 2.12
N ALA A 120 1.53 -6.63 3.41
CA ALA A 120 1.55 -5.25 3.86
C ALA A 120 2.82 -4.53 3.37
N GLN A 121 2.72 -3.22 3.22
CA GLN A 121 3.81 -2.34 2.83
C GLN A 121 3.88 -1.15 3.78
N ILE A 122 5.07 -0.93 4.33
CA ILE A 122 5.37 0.16 5.27
C ILE A 122 6.54 0.97 4.72
N THR A 123 6.35 2.28 4.57
CA THR A 123 7.42 3.20 4.16
C THR A 123 8.00 3.94 5.36
N LEU A 124 9.32 3.85 5.49
CA LEU A 124 10.15 4.52 6.47
C LEU A 124 10.65 5.85 5.91
N LYS A 125 10.61 6.90 6.74
CA LYS A 125 11.01 8.27 6.38
C LYS A 125 11.96 8.81 7.46
N PRO A 126 13.28 8.53 7.34
CA PRO A 126 14.26 9.18 8.20
C PRO A 126 14.44 10.65 7.81
N THR A 127 14.73 11.51 8.77
CA THR A 127 15.19 12.89 8.52
C THR A 127 16.39 13.23 9.41
N GLY A 128 17.25 14.14 8.96
CA GLY A 128 18.54 14.40 9.62
C GLY A 128 19.52 13.23 9.47
N GLY A 129 20.53 13.19 10.35
CA GLY A 129 21.61 12.20 10.33
C GLY A 129 22.49 12.25 9.08
N ASN A 130 23.44 11.31 9.00
CA ASN A 130 24.35 11.16 7.87
C ASN A 130 24.03 9.90 7.05
N GLY A 131 23.54 10.07 5.82
CA GLY A 131 23.30 8.94 4.91
C GLY A 131 24.60 8.25 4.46
N PRO A 132 24.54 7.00 3.95
CA PRO A 132 23.35 6.17 3.74
C PRO A 132 22.80 5.55 5.03
N PHE A 133 21.51 5.19 5.01
CA PHE A 133 20.81 4.62 6.17
C PHE A 133 20.69 3.09 6.09
N LYS A 134 20.66 2.45 7.26
CA LYS A 134 20.38 1.02 7.46
C LYS A 134 19.15 0.88 8.35
N TYR A 135 18.23 0.00 8.00
CA TYR A 135 16.98 -0.18 8.73
C TYR A 135 16.89 -1.58 9.35
N SER A 136 16.15 -1.71 10.45
CA SER A 136 15.79 -2.98 11.08
C SER A 136 14.42 -2.86 11.73
N SER A 137 13.78 -3.99 12.07
CA SER A 137 12.48 -3.99 12.74
C SER A 137 12.39 -5.02 13.86
N ILE A 138 11.39 -4.86 14.74
CA ILE A 138 11.00 -5.86 15.73
C ILE A 138 9.46 -5.96 15.72
N PRO A 139 8.86 -7.14 15.48
CA PRO A 139 9.52 -8.38 15.06
C PRO A 139 10.15 -8.24 13.66
N ALA A 140 10.97 -9.22 13.26
CA ALA A 140 11.82 -9.29 12.06
C ALA A 140 13.24 -8.69 12.18
N THR A 141 14.15 -9.53 12.66
CA THR A 141 15.56 -9.21 12.89
C THR A 141 16.41 -9.48 11.64
N GLY A 142 16.49 -8.48 10.76
CA GLY A 142 17.44 -8.41 9.66
C GLY A 142 17.68 -6.94 9.29
N THR A 143 18.88 -6.60 8.84
CA THR A 143 19.18 -5.25 8.35
C THR A 143 18.81 -5.14 6.87
N PHE A 144 18.06 -4.11 6.50
CA PHE A 144 17.70 -3.84 5.11
C PHE A 144 18.08 -2.41 4.72
N LEU A 145 18.36 -2.20 3.43
CA LEU A 145 18.84 -0.92 2.88
C LEU A 145 17.72 -0.08 2.27
N ALA A 146 16.62 -0.71 1.85
CA ALA A 146 15.47 0.00 1.31
C ALA A 146 14.66 0.62 2.46
N ASN A 147 14.07 1.78 2.22
CA ASN A 147 13.17 2.39 3.20
C ASN A 147 11.75 1.82 3.14
N VAL A 148 11.52 0.74 2.38
CA VAL A 148 10.23 0.06 2.28
C VAL A 148 10.35 -1.33 2.88
N PHE A 149 9.51 -1.61 3.87
CA PHE A 149 9.39 -2.92 4.51
C PHE A 149 8.11 -3.60 4.04
N LYS A 150 8.20 -4.91 3.74
CA LYS A 150 7.06 -5.74 3.32
C LYS A 150 6.94 -6.94 4.23
N THR A 151 5.71 -7.33 4.57
CA THR A 151 5.44 -8.49 5.43
C THR A 151 4.07 -9.09 5.12
N SER A 152 3.97 -10.42 5.15
CA SER A 152 2.71 -11.16 5.13
C SER A 152 2.24 -11.58 6.52
N THR A 153 2.97 -11.19 7.57
CA THR A 153 2.71 -11.58 8.95
C THR A 153 2.03 -10.43 9.69
N PRO A 154 0.83 -10.64 10.26
CA PRO A 154 0.22 -9.68 11.17
C PRO A 154 1.08 -9.48 12.41
N GLY A 155 1.12 -8.26 12.95
CA GLY A 155 1.94 -7.95 14.10
C GLY A 155 2.11 -6.45 14.32
N SER A 156 2.79 -6.11 15.41
CA SER A 156 3.10 -4.73 15.77
C SER A 156 4.60 -4.50 15.58
N TYR A 157 4.95 -3.65 14.62
CA TYR A 157 6.33 -3.47 14.15
C TYR A 157 6.94 -2.15 14.65
N VAL A 158 8.03 -2.24 15.39
CA VAL A 158 8.89 -1.09 15.73
C VAL A 158 10.06 -1.07 14.77
N PHE A 159 10.31 0.06 14.13
CA PHE A 159 11.41 0.21 13.18
C PHE A 159 12.54 1.03 13.79
N THR A 160 13.77 0.65 13.46
CA THR A 160 14.98 1.38 13.83
C THR A 160 15.75 1.73 12.57
N VAL A 161 16.24 2.96 12.49
CA VAL A 161 17.18 3.40 11.45
C VAL A 161 18.52 3.72 12.08
N ARG A 162 19.59 3.35 11.38
CA ARG A 162 20.98 3.65 11.71
C ARG A 162 21.62 4.43 10.58
N ASP A 163 22.32 5.52 10.90
CA ASP A 163 23.06 6.32 9.93
C ASP A 163 24.53 5.87 9.77
N ALA A 164 25.28 6.50 8.87
CA ALA A 164 26.68 6.17 8.60
C ALA A 164 27.63 6.48 9.76
N ASN A 165 27.26 7.43 10.62
CA ASN A 165 27.99 7.79 11.83
C ASN A 165 27.68 6.88 13.02
N GLY A 166 26.72 5.96 12.84
CA GLY A 166 26.34 4.95 13.82
C GLY A 166 25.17 5.33 14.72
N CYS A 167 24.55 6.49 14.51
CA CYS A 167 23.41 6.98 15.27
C CYS A 167 22.17 6.16 14.98
N THR A 168 21.43 5.77 16.02
CA THR A 168 20.22 4.98 15.88
C THR A 168 19.01 5.69 16.48
N VAL A 169 17.89 5.62 15.78
CA VAL A 169 16.59 6.07 16.32
C VAL A 169 15.50 5.07 15.93
N SER A 170 14.54 4.87 16.81
CA SER A 170 13.39 4.00 16.58
C SER A 170 12.10 4.80 16.47
N THR A 171 11.09 4.22 15.82
CA THR A 171 9.73 4.77 15.82
C THR A 171 9.19 4.81 17.25
N THR A 172 8.52 5.90 17.63
CA THR A 172 7.96 6.10 18.98
C THR A 172 6.74 5.24 19.25
N SER A 173 6.06 4.79 18.20
CA SER A 173 4.93 3.86 18.26
C SER A 173 5.13 2.76 17.24
N ALA A 174 4.58 1.59 17.56
CA ALA A 174 4.63 0.45 16.66
C ALA A 174 3.56 0.58 15.56
N ILE A 175 3.91 0.15 14.35
CA ILE A 175 2.99 0.07 13.20
C ILE A 175 2.27 -1.27 13.25
N VAL A 176 0.94 -1.22 13.36
CA VAL A 176 0.11 -2.43 13.47
C VAL A 176 -0.30 -2.90 12.08
N VAL A 177 0.08 -4.12 11.74
CA VAL A 177 -0.34 -4.86 10.55
C VAL A 177 -1.38 -5.89 10.97
N THR A 178 -2.52 -5.93 10.28
CA THR A 178 -3.63 -6.82 10.65
C THR A 178 -3.88 -7.88 9.59
N ALA A 179 -4.34 -9.05 10.03
CA ALA A 179 -4.83 -10.05 9.08
C ALA A 179 -6.08 -9.51 8.37
N PRO A 180 -6.26 -9.79 7.07
CA PRO A 180 -7.52 -9.50 6.42
C PRO A 180 -8.63 -10.33 7.06
N VAL A 181 -9.80 -9.72 7.21
CA VAL A 181 -11.02 -10.40 7.64
C VAL A 181 -11.86 -10.64 6.39
N ASN A 182 -12.27 -11.88 6.13
CA ASN A 182 -13.15 -12.14 5.00
C ASN A 182 -14.53 -11.49 5.23
N PRO A 183 -15.20 -10.99 4.17
CA PRO A 183 -16.63 -10.69 4.26
C PRO A 183 -17.41 -11.97 4.60
N VAL A 184 -18.66 -11.84 5.05
CA VAL A 184 -19.51 -12.99 5.38
C VAL A 184 -20.91 -12.78 4.81
N ILE A 185 -21.38 -13.70 3.99
CA ILE A 185 -22.77 -13.80 3.53
C ILE A 185 -23.58 -14.43 4.67
N THR A 186 -24.47 -13.67 5.28
CA THR A 186 -25.32 -14.14 6.37
C THR A 186 -26.50 -14.93 5.83
N MET A 187 -27.15 -14.41 4.78
CA MET A 187 -28.32 -15.03 4.16
C MET A 187 -28.25 -14.92 2.64
N ILE A 188 -28.76 -15.94 1.97
CA ILE A 188 -29.04 -15.94 0.54
C ILE A 188 -30.38 -16.64 0.31
N SER A 189 -31.23 -16.05 -0.52
CA SER A 189 -32.54 -16.61 -0.89
C SER A 189 -32.81 -16.40 -2.37
N ALA A 190 -33.68 -17.23 -2.95
CA ALA A 190 -34.02 -17.17 -4.36
C ALA A 190 -35.54 -17.18 -4.57
N VAL A 191 -35.96 -16.54 -5.65
CA VAL A 191 -37.31 -16.64 -6.22
C VAL A 191 -37.18 -17.45 -7.50
N ASP A 192 -37.92 -18.56 -7.56
CA ASP A 192 -37.95 -19.49 -8.69
C ASP A 192 -38.65 -18.86 -9.90
N VAL A 193 -38.31 -19.32 -11.12
CA VAL A 193 -39.05 -18.89 -12.31
C VAL A 193 -40.40 -19.59 -12.36
N LEU A 194 -41.41 -18.93 -12.92
CA LEU A 194 -42.79 -19.45 -12.94
C LEU A 194 -43.16 -20.15 -14.24
N CYS A 195 -42.38 -19.95 -15.29
CA CYS A 195 -42.57 -20.54 -16.61
C CYS A 195 -41.29 -21.24 -17.06
N ASN A 196 -41.45 -22.40 -17.68
CA ASN A 196 -40.31 -23.13 -18.24
C ASN A 196 -39.62 -22.31 -19.34
N GLY A 197 -38.30 -22.16 -19.24
CA GLY A 197 -37.48 -21.39 -20.15
C GLY A 197 -37.49 -19.88 -19.91
N ASP A 198 -38.20 -19.39 -18.89
CA ASP A 198 -38.21 -17.96 -18.55
C ASP A 198 -36.98 -17.57 -17.70
N SER A 199 -36.77 -16.27 -17.55
CA SER A 199 -35.70 -15.67 -16.74
C SER A 199 -36.26 -14.76 -15.65
N SER A 200 -37.45 -15.03 -15.11
CA SER A 200 -38.07 -14.20 -14.08
C SER A 200 -37.47 -14.35 -12.67
N GLY A 201 -36.45 -15.20 -12.51
CA GLY A 201 -35.90 -15.57 -11.21
C GLY A 201 -35.07 -14.44 -10.60
N SER A 202 -34.90 -14.49 -9.29
CA SER A 202 -34.09 -13.50 -8.56
C SER A 202 -33.39 -14.08 -7.34
N ILE A 203 -32.31 -13.45 -6.90
CA ILE A 203 -31.53 -13.81 -5.72
C ILE A 203 -31.41 -12.60 -4.80
N THR A 204 -31.69 -12.78 -3.51
CA THR A 204 -31.45 -11.76 -2.48
C THR A 204 -30.24 -12.18 -1.63
N VAL A 205 -29.36 -11.24 -1.31
CA VAL A 205 -28.10 -11.48 -0.60
C VAL A 205 -27.97 -10.51 0.58
N ASP A 206 -27.75 -11.05 1.77
CA ASP A 206 -27.42 -10.28 2.96
C ASP A 206 -26.02 -10.63 3.47
N ILE A 207 -25.32 -9.62 3.99
CA ILE A 207 -23.97 -9.75 4.51
C ILE A 207 -23.86 -9.19 5.93
N ASP A 208 -22.92 -9.72 6.71
CA ASP A 208 -22.50 -9.14 7.99
C ASP A 208 -21.57 -7.95 7.73
N ARG A 209 -22.08 -6.73 7.90
CA ARG A 209 -21.32 -5.49 7.70
C ARG A 209 -20.26 -5.23 8.77
N SER A 210 -20.19 -6.04 9.83
CA SER A 210 -19.09 -6.01 10.81
C SER A 210 -17.85 -6.81 10.37
N LYS A 211 -17.94 -7.55 9.26
CA LYS A 211 -16.85 -8.37 8.68
C LYS A 211 -16.46 -7.85 7.30
N GLY A 212 -15.21 -8.08 6.92
CA GLY A 212 -14.63 -7.53 5.69
C GLY A 212 -14.49 -6.01 5.72
N LEU A 213 -13.94 -5.45 4.64
CA LEU A 213 -13.77 -4.01 4.47
C LEU A 213 -14.61 -3.48 3.30
N ALA A 214 -15.50 -2.53 3.57
CA ALA A 214 -16.27 -1.86 2.52
C ALA A 214 -15.37 -1.07 1.55
N PRO A 215 -15.76 -0.90 0.27
CA PRO A 215 -16.99 -1.37 -0.35
C PRO A 215 -17.04 -2.89 -0.60
N PHE A 216 -18.26 -3.43 -0.65
CA PHE A 216 -18.54 -4.82 -1.02
C PHE A 216 -19.11 -4.88 -2.44
N VAL A 217 -18.65 -5.84 -3.24
CA VAL A 217 -19.09 -6.07 -4.62
C VAL A 217 -19.57 -7.51 -4.75
N TYR A 218 -20.76 -7.69 -5.31
CA TYR A 218 -21.33 -9.02 -5.58
C TYR A 218 -20.98 -9.51 -6.99
N THR A 219 -20.88 -10.81 -7.14
CA THR A 219 -20.78 -11.50 -8.44
C THR A 219 -21.72 -12.69 -8.43
N ILE A 220 -22.61 -12.75 -9.42
CA ILE A 220 -23.64 -13.77 -9.59
C ILE A 220 -23.26 -14.62 -10.80
N PHE A 221 -22.72 -15.81 -10.54
CA PHE A 221 -22.24 -16.69 -11.61
C PHE A 221 -23.14 -17.93 -11.71
N ASN A 222 -23.76 -18.15 -12.86
CA ASN A 222 -24.54 -19.36 -13.11
C ASN A 222 -23.57 -20.52 -13.42
N THR A 223 -23.39 -21.42 -12.45
CA THR A 223 -22.50 -22.59 -12.58
C THR A 223 -23.07 -23.67 -13.49
N THR A 224 -24.37 -23.63 -13.81
CA THR A 224 -25.01 -24.57 -14.74
C THR A 224 -24.69 -24.21 -16.19
N THR A 225 -24.72 -22.92 -16.55
CA THR A 225 -24.50 -22.44 -17.92
C THR A 225 -23.12 -21.82 -18.15
N GLY A 226 -22.39 -21.50 -17.08
CA GLY A 226 -21.11 -20.80 -17.14
C GLY A 226 -21.22 -19.29 -17.38
N VAL A 227 -22.42 -18.71 -17.28
CA VAL A 227 -22.67 -17.27 -17.53
C VAL A 227 -22.43 -16.45 -16.26
N ASP A 228 -21.64 -15.38 -16.38
CA ASP A 228 -21.45 -14.39 -15.32
C ASP A 228 -22.43 -13.22 -15.49
N TYR A 229 -23.32 -13.04 -14.52
CA TYR A 229 -24.31 -11.97 -14.48
C TYR A 229 -23.79 -10.72 -13.74
N GLY A 230 -22.55 -10.72 -13.26
CA GLY A 230 -21.97 -9.61 -12.52
C GLY A 230 -22.79 -9.32 -11.26
N GLN A 231 -23.29 -8.09 -11.13
CA GLN A 231 -24.09 -7.68 -9.97
C GLN A 231 -25.60 -7.86 -10.15
N GLN A 232 -26.05 -8.43 -11.27
CA GLN A 232 -27.48 -8.62 -11.55
C GLN A 232 -28.07 -9.73 -10.67
N THR A 233 -29.09 -9.37 -9.89
CA THR A 233 -29.78 -10.26 -8.95
C THR A 233 -31.20 -10.61 -9.36
N SER A 234 -31.71 -10.09 -10.47
CA SER A 234 -33.04 -10.40 -11.01
C SER A 234 -32.97 -10.64 -12.51
N GLY A 235 -34.01 -11.17 -13.13
CA GLY A 235 -33.93 -11.49 -14.55
C GLY A 235 -33.06 -12.73 -14.82
N LEU A 236 -33.04 -13.68 -13.87
CA LEU A 236 -32.18 -14.85 -13.89
C LEU A 236 -32.97 -16.11 -14.33
N PRO A 237 -32.45 -16.91 -15.29
CA PRO A 237 -33.04 -18.21 -15.64
C PRO A 237 -32.84 -19.24 -14.54
N ALA A 238 -33.56 -20.36 -14.62
CA ALA A 238 -33.31 -21.49 -13.73
C ALA A 238 -31.87 -22.02 -13.87
N GLY A 239 -31.32 -22.46 -12.74
CA GLY A 239 -29.93 -22.89 -12.66
C GLY A 239 -29.39 -22.86 -11.25
N ILE A 240 -28.16 -23.33 -11.11
CA ILE A 240 -27.35 -23.21 -9.89
C ILE A 240 -26.45 -21.99 -10.05
N TYR A 241 -26.44 -21.14 -9.04
CA TYR A 241 -25.69 -19.89 -8.99
C TYR A 241 -24.69 -19.93 -7.85
N LYS A 242 -23.46 -19.54 -8.13
CA LYS A 242 -22.47 -19.17 -7.13
C LYS A 242 -22.51 -17.66 -6.94
N VAL A 243 -22.94 -17.24 -5.76
CA VAL A 243 -22.91 -15.85 -5.33
C VAL A 243 -21.63 -15.61 -4.56
N THR A 244 -20.82 -14.68 -5.03
CA THR A 244 -19.57 -14.28 -4.39
C THR A 244 -19.67 -12.83 -3.95
N VAL A 245 -19.33 -12.54 -2.70
CA VAL A 245 -19.08 -11.17 -2.24
C VAL A 245 -17.58 -10.96 -2.15
N THR A 246 -17.09 -9.86 -2.70
CA THR A 246 -15.68 -9.43 -2.63
C THR A 246 -15.60 -8.07 -1.92
N ASP A 247 -14.69 -7.94 -0.97
CA ASP A 247 -14.48 -6.70 -0.22
C ASP A 247 -13.36 -5.81 -0.83
N ALA A 248 -13.08 -4.66 -0.24
CA ALA A 248 -12.06 -3.72 -0.71
C ALA A 248 -10.62 -4.25 -0.60
N LYS A 249 -10.36 -5.21 0.31
CA LYS A 249 -9.09 -5.93 0.41
C LYS A 249 -9.02 -7.13 -0.55
N GLY A 250 -10.03 -7.32 -1.40
CA GLY A 250 -10.14 -8.42 -2.35
C GLY A 250 -10.45 -9.77 -1.69
N CYS A 251 -10.83 -9.78 -0.42
CA CYS A 251 -11.23 -10.97 0.32
C CYS A 251 -12.64 -11.37 -0.07
N LYS A 252 -12.91 -12.68 -0.06
CA LYS A 252 -14.13 -13.24 -0.64
C LYS A 252 -14.84 -14.18 0.31
N ASP A 253 -16.15 -14.21 0.17
CA ASP A 253 -17.01 -15.29 0.65
C ASP A 253 -17.99 -15.67 -0.47
N SER A 254 -18.41 -16.93 -0.51
CA SER A 254 -19.29 -17.42 -1.56
C SER A 254 -20.28 -18.46 -1.07
N LYS A 255 -21.51 -18.39 -1.56
CA LYS A 255 -22.55 -19.41 -1.35
C LYS A 255 -23.18 -19.81 -2.68
N ASP A 256 -23.56 -21.08 -2.75
CA ASP A 256 -24.33 -21.58 -3.89
C ASP A 256 -25.83 -21.53 -3.56
N ILE A 257 -26.65 -21.19 -4.56
CA ILE A 257 -28.10 -21.22 -4.49
C ILE A 257 -28.70 -21.69 -5.82
N ARG A 258 -29.91 -22.28 -5.77
CA ARG A 258 -30.62 -22.78 -6.94
C ARG A 258 -31.88 -21.96 -7.19
N ILE A 259 -32.09 -21.61 -8.45
CA ILE A 259 -33.37 -21.14 -9.00
C ILE A 259 -33.98 -22.33 -9.75
N ASN A 260 -35.18 -22.75 -9.37
CA ASN A 260 -35.93 -23.80 -10.05
C ASN A 260 -36.84 -23.21 -11.13
N GLU A 261 -37.25 -24.07 -12.05
CA GLU A 261 -38.35 -23.84 -12.99
C GLU A 261 -39.31 -25.03 -13.00
N PRO A 262 -40.57 -24.81 -13.39
CA PRO A 262 -41.46 -25.91 -13.74
C PRO A 262 -40.92 -26.69 -14.93
N THR A 263 -41.29 -27.97 -15.03
CA THR A 263 -41.03 -28.76 -16.24
C THR A 263 -41.80 -28.20 -17.43
N ALA A 264 -41.34 -28.47 -18.65
CA ALA A 264 -42.07 -28.06 -19.86
C ALA A 264 -43.48 -28.68 -19.90
N ILE A 265 -44.47 -27.91 -20.36
CA ILE A 265 -45.83 -28.41 -20.55
C ILE A 265 -45.83 -29.45 -21.67
N THR A 266 -46.41 -30.62 -21.39
CA THR A 266 -46.65 -31.69 -22.36
C THR A 266 -48.12 -32.05 -22.34
N MET A 267 -48.73 -32.18 -23.51
CA MET A 267 -50.14 -32.51 -23.64
C MET A 267 -50.34 -33.69 -24.57
N LYS A 268 -51.28 -34.57 -24.22
CA LYS A 268 -51.79 -35.60 -25.12
C LYS A 268 -53.25 -35.30 -25.42
N TYR A 269 -53.60 -35.33 -26.69
CA TYR A 269 -54.97 -35.11 -27.12
C TYR A 269 -55.35 -36.07 -28.24
N ARG A 270 -56.66 -36.21 -28.43
CA ARG A 270 -57.27 -36.90 -29.56
C ARG A 270 -58.49 -36.13 -30.05
N THR A 271 -58.90 -36.42 -31.27
CA THR A 271 -60.00 -35.71 -31.94
C THR A 271 -61.08 -36.69 -32.37
N GLU A 272 -62.33 -36.28 -32.22
CA GLU A 272 -63.49 -36.95 -32.83
C GLU A 272 -63.98 -36.07 -34.00
N PRO A 273 -63.97 -36.57 -35.26
CA PRO A 273 -64.35 -35.76 -36.41
C PRO A 273 -65.85 -35.43 -36.41
N ILE A 274 -66.20 -34.32 -37.06
CA ILE A 274 -67.59 -33.99 -37.38
C ILE A 274 -68.15 -35.07 -38.32
N THR A 275 -69.36 -35.55 -38.03
CA THR A 275 -70.10 -36.44 -38.94
C THR A 275 -71.30 -35.71 -39.53
N CYS A 276 -71.56 -35.91 -40.82
CA CYS A 276 -72.70 -35.33 -41.54
C CYS A 276 -73.78 -36.38 -41.78
N GLY A 277 -75.05 -35.97 -41.66
CA GLY A 277 -76.21 -36.77 -42.10
C GLY A 277 -76.45 -36.65 -43.61
N ALA A 278 -77.36 -37.48 -44.14
CA ALA A 278 -77.81 -37.38 -45.52
C ALA A 278 -78.37 -35.97 -45.80
N GLY A 279 -77.89 -35.32 -46.87
CA GLY A 279 -78.25 -33.94 -47.21
C GLY A 279 -77.32 -32.84 -46.67
N GLY A 280 -76.18 -33.19 -46.06
CA GLY A 280 -75.16 -32.20 -45.66
C GLY A 280 -75.43 -31.48 -44.34
N THR A 281 -76.49 -31.86 -43.61
CA THR A 281 -76.77 -31.36 -42.27
C THR A 281 -75.86 -32.05 -41.24
N GLY A 282 -75.11 -31.28 -40.45
CA GLY A 282 -74.21 -31.82 -39.41
C GLY A 282 -74.96 -32.67 -38.37
N LYS A 283 -74.41 -33.84 -38.02
CA LYS A 283 -74.99 -34.81 -37.07
C LYS A 283 -74.28 -34.83 -35.72
N SER A 284 -72.99 -34.48 -35.66
CA SER A 284 -72.22 -34.38 -34.42
C SER A 284 -71.33 -33.14 -34.44
N GLU A 285 -71.27 -32.43 -33.32
CA GLU A 285 -70.23 -31.44 -33.04
C GLU A 285 -68.92 -32.24 -32.84
N GLY A 286 -67.88 -31.99 -33.64
CA GLY A 286 -66.59 -32.65 -33.46
C GLY A 286 -66.01 -32.30 -32.09
N LYS A 287 -65.14 -33.15 -31.53
CA LYS A 287 -64.54 -32.93 -30.21
C LYS A 287 -63.03 -32.91 -30.26
N ILE A 288 -62.45 -32.05 -29.42
CA ILE A 288 -61.04 -32.13 -29.02
C ILE A 288 -61.05 -32.63 -27.58
N ILE A 289 -60.43 -33.77 -27.35
CA ILE A 289 -60.33 -34.40 -26.03
C ILE A 289 -58.88 -34.30 -25.60
N ILE A 290 -58.64 -33.61 -24.49
CA ILE A 290 -57.33 -33.61 -23.82
C ILE A 290 -57.28 -34.85 -22.92
N ASP A 291 -56.44 -35.82 -23.27
CA ASP A 291 -56.28 -37.04 -22.48
C ASP A 291 -55.49 -36.78 -21.19
N TYR A 292 -54.49 -35.89 -21.24
CA TYR A 292 -53.77 -35.33 -20.08
C TYR A 292 -52.88 -34.14 -20.46
N VAL A 293 -52.53 -33.34 -19.45
CA VAL A 293 -51.48 -32.31 -19.43
C VAL A 293 -50.53 -32.58 -18.25
N ARG A 294 -49.22 -32.49 -18.49
CA ARG A 294 -48.18 -32.61 -17.46
C ARG A 294 -47.19 -31.46 -17.57
N GLY A 295 -46.61 -31.05 -16.45
CA GLY A 295 -45.62 -29.97 -16.39
C GLY A 295 -46.24 -28.58 -16.40
N GLY A 296 -45.41 -27.53 -16.40
CA GLY A 296 -45.86 -26.17 -16.14
C GLY A 296 -46.27 -25.93 -14.69
N SER A 297 -46.90 -24.78 -14.46
CA SER A 297 -47.47 -24.41 -13.16
C SER A 297 -48.95 -24.84 -13.11
N PRO A 298 -49.47 -25.31 -11.95
CA PRO A 298 -50.87 -25.74 -11.82
C PRO A 298 -51.90 -24.66 -12.18
N ASN A 299 -53.14 -25.10 -12.47
CA ASN A 299 -54.27 -24.32 -13.00
C ASN A 299 -54.11 -23.96 -14.48
N TYR A 300 -54.48 -24.89 -15.36
CA TYR A 300 -54.40 -24.68 -16.80
C TYR A 300 -55.63 -23.93 -17.31
N THR A 301 -55.42 -23.10 -18.32
CA THR A 301 -56.50 -22.47 -19.08
C THR A 301 -56.42 -22.94 -20.52
N TYR A 302 -57.44 -23.65 -20.99
CA TYR A 302 -57.51 -24.14 -22.35
C TYR A 302 -58.25 -23.15 -23.24
N HIS A 303 -57.64 -22.77 -24.36
CA HIS A 303 -58.29 -21.95 -25.38
C HIS A 303 -58.46 -22.73 -26.68
N VAL A 304 -59.67 -22.72 -27.23
CA VAL A 304 -59.96 -23.30 -28.54
C VAL A 304 -60.40 -22.17 -29.46
N LYS A 305 -59.61 -21.91 -30.52
CA LYS A 305 -59.87 -20.84 -31.50
C LYS A 305 -59.74 -21.37 -32.92
N GLY A 306 -60.66 -20.98 -33.81
CA GLY A 306 -60.61 -21.30 -35.24
C GLY A 306 -61.95 -21.08 -35.94
N ASN A 307 -61.93 -20.65 -37.22
CA ASN A 307 -63.14 -20.46 -38.05
C ASN A 307 -64.26 -19.64 -37.38
N GLY A 308 -63.91 -18.57 -36.65
CA GLY A 308 -64.87 -17.73 -35.92
C GLY A 308 -65.33 -18.29 -34.56
N TYR A 309 -64.96 -19.52 -34.21
CA TYR A 309 -65.14 -20.08 -32.87
C TYR A 309 -64.02 -19.65 -31.94
N SER A 310 -64.36 -19.24 -30.72
CA SER A 310 -63.42 -18.94 -29.64
C SER A 310 -64.05 -19.32 -28.31
N LYS A 311 -63.45 -20.25 -27.57
CA LYS A 311 -63.89 -20.64 -26.23
C LYS A 311 -62.70 -20.82 -25.30
N GLU A 312 -62.94 -20.54 -24.03
CA GLU A 312 -61.97 -20.64 -22.95
C GLU A 312 -62.51 -21.53 -21.84
N TYR A 313 -61.63 -22.34 -21.25
CA TYR A 313 -61.91 -23.24 -20.14
C TYR A 313 -60.82 -23.02 -19.07
N PRO A 314 -61.08 -22.17 -18.06
CA PRO A 314 -60.09 -21.79 -17.06
C PRO A 314 -60.07 -22.74 -15.86
N ASN A 315 -58.94 -22.76 -15.14
CA ASN A 315 -58.74 -23.50 -13.88
C ASN A 315 -59.00 -25.01 -13.97
N GLU A 316 -58.72 -25.58 -15.14
CA GLU A 316 -58.94 -26.99 -15.39
C GLU A 316 -57.77 -27.80 -14.83
N SER A 317 -58.06 -28.99 -14.29
CA SER A 317 -57.02 -29.95 -13.91
C SER A 317 -56.32 -30.49 -15.17
N GLY A 318 -55.00 -30.67 -15.08
CA GLY A 318 -54.20 -31.30 -16.14
C GLY A 318 -54.45 -32.79 -16.25
#